data_AF-A0A4V0XNS1-F1
#
_entry.id   AF-A0A4V0XNS1-F1
#
_cell.length_a   1.000
_cell.length_b   1.000
_cell.length_c   1.000
_cell.angle_alpha   90.00
_cell.angle_beta   90.00
_cell.angle_gamma   90.00
#
_symmetry.space_group_name_H-M   'P 1'
#
loop_
_entity.id
_entity.type
_entity.pdbx_description
1 polymer ?
#
loop_
_entity_poly.entity_id
_entity_poly.type
_entity_poly.pdbx_seq_one_letter_code
_entity_poly.pdbx_strand_id
1 'polypeptide(L)'
;MTQAIVDPGELRLFAQMLKQFNQDLTDRTTALSAQLHSLSSTWRDQENLKFTEQFEQHLRYLQRFIDANNSHIPYLTRKAERIEEYLQQK
;
A
#
# COMPACT_ATOMS: atom_id res chain seq x y z
N MET A 1 -16.31 30.02 -2.62
CA MET A 1 -16.54 28.63 -3.05
C MET A 1 -15.29 28.16 -3.77
N THR A 2 -14.43 27.39 -3.12
CA THR A 2 -13.24 26.80 -3.76
C THR A 2 -13.69 25.53 -4.50
N GLN A 3 -14.27 25.69 -5.69
CA GLN A 3 -14.42 24.58 -6.62
C GLN A 3 -13.00 24.10 -6.96
N ALA A 4 -12.59 22.99 -6.36
CA ALA A 4 -11.39 22.29 -6.82
C ALA A 4 -11.71 21.74 -8.22
N ILE A 5 -11.14 22.39 -9.25
CA ILE A 5 -11.05 21.81 -10.58
C ILE A 5 -9.99 20.72 -10.45
N VAL A 6 -10.40 19.47 -10.56
CA VAL A 6 -9.50 18.32 -10.52
C VAL A 6 -9.66 17.55 -11.82
N ASP A 7 -8.54 17.22 -12.45
CA ASP A 7 -8.51 16.43 -13.67
C ASP A 7 -8.80 14.96 -13.33
N PRO A 8 -9.84 14.32 -13.92
CA PRO A 8 -10.08 12.88 -13.79
C PRO A 8 -8.84 12.04 -14.11
N GLY A 9 -8.03 12.46 -15.07
CA GLY A 9 -6.77 11.82 -15.47
C GLY A 9 -5.75 11.81 -14.34
N GLU A 10 -5.56 12.92 -13.62
CA GLU A 10 -4.65 13.00 -12.47
C GLU A 10 -5.08 12.06 -11.34
N LEU A 11 -6.39 11.96 -11.08
CA LEU A 11 -6.93 11.03 -10.09
C LEU A 11 -6.68 9.57 -10.47
N ARG A 12 -6.91 9.21 -11.74
CA ARG A 12 -6.64 7.85 -12.25
C ARG A 12 -5.14 7.53 -12.21
N LEU A 13 -4.29 8.48 -12.58
CA LEU A 13 -2.83 8.32 -12.52
C LEU A 13 -2.36 8.07 -11.08
N PHE A 14 -2.79 8.89 -10.13
CA PHE A 14 -2.42 8.71 -8.73
C PHE A 14 -2.94 7.38 -8.17
N ALA A 15 -4.17 6.96 -8.52
CA ALA A 15 -4.71 5.66 -8.12
C ALA A 15 -3.87 4.48 -8.65
N GLN A 16 -3.38 4.57 -9.89
CA GLN A 16 -2.48 3.57 -10.47
C GLN A 16 -1.11 3.56 -9.78
N MET A 17 -0.53 4.74 -9.52
CA MET A 17 0.73 4.86 -8.79
C MET A 17 0.63 4.27 -7.37
N LEU A 18 -0.47 4.57 -6.66
CA LEU A 18 -0.74 4.04 -5.33
C LEU A 18 -0.87 2.51 -5.35
N LYS A 19 -1.54 1.96 -6.35
CA LYS A 19 -1.65 0.50 -6.54
C LYS A 19 -0.27 -0.14 -6.75
N GLN A 20 0.55 0.40 -7.63
CA GLN A 20 1.90 -0.13 -7.89
C GLN A 20 2.76 -0.04 -6.64
N PHE A 21 2.74 1.10 -5.94
CA PHE A 21 3.47 1.29 -4.69
C PHE A 21 3.09 0.24 -3.62
N ASN A 22 1.80 -0.02 -3.44
CA ASN A 22 1.32 -1.03 -2.49
C ASN A 22 1.77 -2.45 -2.88
N GLN A 23 1.79 -2.78 -4.17
CA GLN A 23 2.29 -4.07 -4.66
C GLN A 23 3.79 -4.20 -4.40
N ASP A 24 4.58 -3.19 -4.75
CA ASP A 24 6.03 -3.19 -4.55
C ASP A 24 6.39 -3.32 -3.06
N LEU A 25 5.63 -2.65 -2.17
CA LEU A 25 5.80 -2.80 -0.73
C LEU A 25 5.49 -4.23 -0.27
N THR A 26 4.39 -4.82 -0.75
CA THR A 26 4.02 -6.21 -0.42
C THR A 26 5.14 -7.16 -0.81
N ASP A 27 5.62 -7.09 -2.05
CA ASP A 27 6.65 -7.98 -2.58
C ASP A 27 7.97 -7.86 -1.79
N ARG A 28 8.39 -6.62 -1.47
CA ARG A 28 9.59 -6.35 -0.67
C ARG A 28 9.46 -6.85 0.76
N THR A 29 8.31 -6.66 1.39
CA THR A 29 8.03 -7.15 2.75
C THR A 29 8.01 -8.68 2.79
N THR A 30 7.41 -9.34 1.81
CA THR A 30 7.43 -10.82 1.70
C THR A 30 8.86 -11.33 1.52
N ALA A 31 9.66 -10.72 0.65
CA ALA A 31 11.06 -11.11 0.46
C ALA A 31 11.88 -10.96 1.74
N LEU A 32 11.67 -9.87 2.49
CA LEU A 32 12.37 -9.62 3.76
C LEU A 32 11.97 -10.61 4.85
N SER A 33 10.68 -10.97 4.93
CA SER A 33 10.19 -12.03 5.83
C SER A 33 10.84 -13.39 5.51
N ALA A 34 10.97 -13.74 4.23
CA ALA A 34 11.65 -14.97 3.83
C ALA A 34 13.15 -14.98 4.21
N GLN A 35 13.84 -13.83 4.06
CA GLN A 35 15.23 -13.69 4.50
C GLN A 35 15.37 -13.84 6.03
N LEU A 36 14.46 -13.25 6.81
CA LEU A 36 14.43 -13.45 8.26
C LEU A 36 14.27 -14.92 8.62
N HIS A 37 13.34 -15.63 7.97
CA HIS A 37 13.15 -17.06 8.20
C HIS A 37 14.42 -17.88 7.90
N SER A 38 15.12 -17.54 6.81
CA SER A 38 16.42 -18.15 6.49
C SER A 38 17.47 -17.87 7.57
N LEU A 39 17.52 -16.64 8.09
CA LEU A 39 18.47 -16.26 9.16
C LEU A 39 18.17 -17.02 10.47
N SER A 40 16.90 -17.19 10.82
CA SER A 40 16.48 -17.96 12.00
C SER A 40 16.86 -19.45 11.90
N SER A 41 17.17 -19.96 10.71
CA SER A 41 17.67 -21.34 10.55
C SER A 41 19.08 -21.52 11.13
N THR A 42 19.90 -20.47 11.10
CA THR A 42 21.30 -20.47 11.56
C THR A 42 21.51 -19.74 12.88
N TRP A 43 20.64 -18.80 13.22
CA TRP A 43 20.70 -18.04 14.48
C TRP A 43 19.63 -18.58 15.45
N ARG A 44 20.03 -19.35 16.47
CA ARG A 44 19.12 -20.11 17.35
C ARG A 44 19.35 -19.84 18.82
N ASP A 45 19.20 -18.59 19.23
CA ASP A 45 19.26 -18.17 20.64
C ASP A 45 18.02 -17.36 21.03
N GLN A 46 17.98 -16.90 22.29
CA GLN A 46 16.89 -16.09 22.82
C GLN A 46 16.81 -14.70 22.17
N GLU A 47 17.93 -14.15 21.71
CA GLU A 47 17.96 -12.86 21.04
C GLU A 47 17.29 -12.94 19.66
N ASN A 48 17.54 -14.01 18.89
CA ASN A 48 16.82 -14.27 17.64
C ASN A 48 15.31 -14.37 17.86
N LEU A 49 14.85 -15.06 18.91
CA LEU A 49 13.42 -15.17 19.23
C LEU A 49 12.80 -13.80 19.46
N LYS A 50 13.42 -12.98 20.33
CA LYS A 50 12.97 -11.63 20.65
C LYS A 50 13.00 -10.71 19.43
N PHE A 51 14.05 -10.79 18.62
CA PHE A 51 14.19 -10.02 17.39
C PHE A 51 13.08 -10.38 16.39
N THR A 52 12.88 -11.68 16.15
CA THR A 52 11.89 -12.18 15.19
C THR A 52 10.48 -11.73 15.58
N GLU A 53 10.10 -11.85 16.85
CA GLU A 53 8.80 -11.41 17.35
C GLU A 53 8.55 -9.92 17.09
N GLN A 54 9.52 -9.06 17.45
CA GLN A 54 9.43 -7.62 17.25
C GLN A 54 9.40 -7.25 15.76
N PHE A 55 10.22 -7.92 14.95
CA PHE A 55 10.30 -7.66 13.53
C PHE A 55 9.01 -8.04 12.81
N GLU A 56 8.45 -9.22 13.09
CA GLU A 56 7.16 -9.64 12.56
C GLU A 56 6.01 -8.71 12.99
N GLN A 57 6.07 -8.15 14.20
CA GLN A 57 5.12 -7.13 14.63
C GLN A 57 5.18 -5.88 13.74
N HIS A 58 6.38 -5.41 13.39
CA HIS A 58 6.52 -4.29 12.46
C HIS A 58 6.01 -4.62 11.05
N LEU A 59 6.25 -5.84 10.55
CA LEU A 59 5.70 -6.27 9.26
C LEU A 59 4.16 -6.26 9.26
N ARG A 60 3.52 -6.63 10.38
CA ARG A 60 2.05 -6.53 10.51
C ARG A 60 1.54 -5.09 10.41
N TYR A 61 2.29 -4.10 10.90
CA TYR A 61 1.92 -2.69 10.73
C TYR A 61 2.02 -2.24 9.28
N LEU A 62 3.05 -2.67 8.56
CA LEU A 62 3.18 -2.40 7.12
C LEU A 62 2.03 -3.03 6.33
N GLN A 63 1.63 -4.26 6.65
CA GLN A 63 0.49 -4.90 6.00
C GLN A 63 -0.80 -4.09 6.20
N ARG A 64 -1.08 -3.64 7.44
CA ARG A 64 -2.25 -2.79 7.73
C ARG A 64 -2.22 -1.46 6.97
N PHE A 65 -1.03 -0.87 6.81
CA PHE A 65 -0.86 0.35 6.01
C PHE A 65 -1.16 0.11 4.52
N ILE A 66 -0.67 -0.99 3.96
CA ILE A 66 -0.96 -1.40 2.57
C ILE A 66 -2.48 -1.60 2.38
N ASP A 67 -3.13 -2.31 3.30
CA ASP A 67 -4.58 -2.55 3.25
C ASP A 67 -5.38 -1.24 3.30
N ALA A 68 -4.99 -0.33 4.20
CA ALA A 68 -5.60 0.99 4.31
C ALA A 68 -5.43 1.79 3.01
N ASN A 69 -4.24 1.81 2.41
CA ASN A 69 -4.00 2.50 1.14
C ASN A 69 -4.80 1.91 -0.01
N ASN A 70 -4.94 0.58 -0.07
CA ASN A 70 -5.73 -0.09 -1.10
C ASN A 70 -7.20 0.34 -1.07
N SER A 71 -7.74 0.70 0.10
CA SER A 71 -9.10 1.22 0.24
C SER A 71 -9.32 2.59 -0.42
N HIS A 72 -8.26 3.37 -0.64
CA HIS A 72 -8.33 4.68 -1.30
C HIS A 72 -8.45 4.58 -2.82
N ILE A 73 -7.97 3.50 -3.43
CA ILE A 73 -7.96 3.32 -4.90
C ILE A 73 -9.39 3.38 -5.48
N PRO A 74 -10.39 2.61 -4.98
CA PRO A 74 -11.76 2.71 -5.49
C PRO A 74 -12.39 4.09 -5.30
N TYR A 75 -12.05 4.81 -4.22
CA TYR A 75 -12.54 6.15 -3.98
C TYR A 75 -12.05 7.13 -5.05
N LEU A 76 -10.76 7.10 -5.38
CA LEU A 76 -10.15 7.93 -6.41
C LEU A 76 -10.73 7.64 -7.80
N THR A 77 -10.89 6.37 -8.15
CA THR A 77 -11.49 5.95 -9.42
C THR A 77 -12.93 6.44 -9.56
N ARG A 78 -13.79 6.21 -8.54
CA ARG A 78 -15.18 6.69 -8.57
C ARG A 78 -15.27 8.21 -8.61
N LYS A 79 -14.35 8.90 -7.96
CA LYS A 79 -14.31 10.37 -8.01
C LYS A 79 -13.99 10.85 -9.43
N ALA A 80 -13.02 10.23 -10.10
CA ALA A 80 -12.68 10.53 -11.49
C ALA A 80 -13.88 10.31 -12.43
N GLU A 81 -14.58 9.17 -12.29
CA GLU A 81 -15.78 8.84 -13.08
C GLU A 81 -16.86 9.92 -12.97
N ARG A 82 -17.19 10.35 -11.75
CA ARG A 82 -18.21 11.39 -11.52
C ARG A 82 -17.84 12.74 -12.12
N ILE A 83 -16.57 13.10 -12.10
CA ILE A 83 -16.09 14.36 -12.69
C ILE A 83 -16.17 14.28 -14.21
N GLU A 84 -15.78 13.15 -14.79
CA GLU A 84 -15.85 12.90 -16.23
C GLU A 84 -17.29 12.96 -16.74
N GLU A 85 -18.24 12.32 -16.04
CA GLU A 85 -19.67 12.42 -16.34
C GLU A 85 -20.18 13.87 -16.30
N TYR A 86 -19.75 14.66 -15.30
CA TYR A 86 -20.12 16.07 -15.19
C TYR A 86 -19.54 16.93 -16.32
N LEU A 87 -18.32 16.64 -16.76
CA LEU A 87 -17.68 17.33 -17.88
C LEU A 87 -18.32 16.98 -19.24
N GLN A 88 -18.83 15.76 -19.40
CA GLN A 88 -19.53 15.34 -20.62
C GLN A 88 -20.97 15.90 -20.74
N GLN A 89 -21.59 16.25 -19.61
CA GLN A 89 -22.94 16.84 -19.56
C GLN A 89 -22.96 18.36 -19.74
N LYS A 90 -21.79 19.01 -19.80
CA LYS A 90 -21.63 20.45 -20.08
C LYS A 90 -21.35 20.69 -21.55
#